data_AF-A0A667YS70-F1
#
_entry.id   AF-A0A667YS70-F1
#
_cell.length_a   1.000
_cell.length_b   1.000
_cell.length_c   1.000
_cell.angle_alpha   90.00
_cell.angle_beta   90.00
_cell.angle_gamma   90.00
#
_symmetry.space_group_name_H-M   'P 1'
#
loop_
_entity.id
_entity.type
_entity.pdbx_description
1 polymer ?
#
loop_
_entity_poly.entity_id
_entity_poly.type
_entity_poly.pdbx_seq_one_letter_code
_entity_poly.pdbx_strand_id
1 'polypeptide(L)'
;MVKVLLSLSECPPLGLESLKVKDTQLKASSFKRRGLGPHRGRLNIQSGIEDGDIYDGAWCAQYRDKKQWLEVDALRPTRFTGVILQGRNSIWSWDVVYTYKVQFSNDTLVWTPCMNGTEEAVFEGNQNAETPVLALFNTSTVARYIRINPQSWYENGTDGDICLRAEVLGCALPGTTRRPPTEPTESKDKLDFRHHNYEEMRKLMKSVNEACPDITRIYSIGKSYTGLKLYVMEISDNPGKHELGEPEFRYVAGMHGNEALGRELLLNLMEYLCQEYKRGDQRVVHLVKETRIHLLPSMNPDGYEMAFKKGSELSGWALGRYSYEGIDMNHNFADLNSVMWKAIELETDKSKLINHYFPIPEDVWFVQNHANLHGGELVVTYPYDMTRDWAPREHTPTADESFFRWLATVYASTNQVMSNPDRRPCHNKDFLRYNNIINGADWHNVPGSMNDFSYLHTNCFEVTVELSCDKFPHASELPVEWENNRESLLVYMEQVHRGIKGVVRDKDTEAGIADAVIKVDDIDHHIRSVADGDYWRLLNPGEYQVTASAEGYFPSTRTCRVMYEHYPTLCDFRLTKTPKQRLKDILARGGKIPKDLQLRLRQLRLRKLRVTTKAINQRRAAAAARRATRGA
;
A
#
# COMPACT_ATOMS: atom_id res chain seq x y z
N MET A 1 29.02 30.86 -0.86
CA MET A 1 28.10 31.81 -1.53
C MET A 1 27.13 31.03 -2.45
N VAL A 2 26.36 30.09 -1.90
CA VAL A 2 25.32 29.33 -2.63
C VAL A 2 24.08 29.25 -1.75
N LYS A 3 23.61 30.44 -1.38
CA LYS A 3 22.32 30.72 -0.74
C LYS A 3 21.99 32.10 -1.29
N VAL A 4 20.77 32.30 -1.80
CA VAL A 4 20.28 33.50 -2.52
C VAL A 4 20.44 33.47 -4.05
N LEU A 5 19.95 32.42 -4.71
CA LEU A 5 19.46 32.48 -6.11
C LEU A 5 18.18 31.64 -6.37
N LEU A 6 17.60 31.00 -5.35
CA LEU A 6 16.41 30.13 -5.45
C LEU A 6 15.09 30.83 -5.11
N SER A 7 14.86 32.08 -5.52
CA SER A 7 13.59 32.77 -5.16
C SER A 7 12.92 33.63 -6.22
N LEU A 8 13.35 33.56 -7.48
CA LEU A 8 12.59 34.11 -8.60
C LEU A 8 12.71 33.12 -9.78
N SER A 9 11.56 32.71 -10.34
CA SER A 9 11.37 32.25 -11.73
C SER A 9 11.44 30.75 -12.14
N GLU A 10 10.78 29.82 -11.46
CA GLU A 10 10.39 28.56 -12.12
C GLU A 10 8.91 28.25 -11.89
N CYS A 11 8.17 28.12 -12.99
CA CYS A 11 6.76 27.73 -12.94
C CYS A 11 6.65 26.21 -12.69
N PRO A 12 5.56 25.73 -12.04
CA PRO A 12 5.34 24.30 -11.83
C PRO A 12 5.11 23.53 -13.15
N PRO A 13 5.16 22.18 -13.13
CA PRO A 13 4.70 21.38 -14.25
C PRO A 13 3.23 21.68 -14.57
N LEU A 14 2.89 21.60 -15.85
CA LEU A 14 1.51 21.74 -16.32
C LEU A 14 0.67 20.50 -15.99
N GLY A 15 1.32 19.35 -15.77
CA GLY A 15 0.71 18.09 -15.36
C GLY A 15 0.42 17.20 -16.55
N LEU A 16 1.42 17.00 -17.41
CA LEU A 16 1.39 15.95 -18.43
C LEU A 16 1.47 14.58 -17.75
N GLU A 17 2.33 14.41 -16.76
CA GLU A 17 2.45 13.16 -15.97
C GLU A 17 1.23 12.93 -15.07
N SER A 18 0.84 13.91 -14.28
CA SER A 18 -0.30 13.86 -13.35
C SER A 18 -1.68 13.83 -14.04
N LEU A 19 -1.70 13.90 -15.38
CA LEU A 19 -2.90 13.88 -16.22
C LEU A 19 -3.83 15.10 -16.09
N LYS A 20 -3.38 16.15 -15.40
CA LYS A 20 -4.05 17.45 -15.36
C LYS A 20 -4.21 18.05 -16.77
N VAL A 21 -3.21 17.88 -17.63
CA VAL A 21 -3.34 18.15 -19.07
C VAL A 21 -4.12 17.01 -19.72
N LYS A 22 -5.27 17.31 -20.32
CA LYS A 22 -6.13 16.31 -20.98
C LYS A 22 -5.58 15.88 -22.33
N ASP A 23 -5.96 14.70 -22.81
CA ASP A 23 -5.53 14.20 -24.12
C ASP A 23 -5.94 15.14 -25.28
N THR A 24 -7.07 15.85 -25.14
CA THR A 24 -7.53 16.85 -26.12
C THR A 24 -6.66 18.10 -26.21
N GLN A 25 -5.80 18.34 -25.21
CA GLN A 25 -4.82 19.42 -25.20
C GLN A 25 -3.50 19.03 -25.87
N LEU A 26 -3.34 17.76 -26.29
CA LEU A 26 -2.12 17.24 -26.89
C LEU A 26 -2.32 16.95 -28.38
N LYS A 27 -1.46 17.51 -29.22
CA LYS A 27 -1.44 17.27 -30.67
C LYS A 27 -0.03 16.93 -31.14
N ALA A 28 0.08 16.34 -32.31
CA ALA A 28 1.37 16.10 -32.94
C ALA A 28 1.29 16.28 -34.46
N SER A 29 2.44 16.54 -35.07
CA SER A 29 2.60 16.61 -36.53
C SER A 29 2.19 15.31 -37.24
N SER A 30 2.55 14.18 -36.64
CA SER A 30 2.23 12.83 -37.10
C SER A 30 2.43 11.85 -35.95
N PHE A 31 1.92 10.62 -36.08
CA PHE A 31 2.21 9.54 -35.14
C PHE A 31 2.06 8.18 -35.84
N LYS A 32 2.90 7.21 -35.47
CA LYS A 32 2.93 5.90 -36.17
C LYS A 32 1.64 5.09 -36.06
N ARG A 33 1.08 5.04 -34.86
CA ARG A 33 -0.12 4.27 -34.50
C ARG A 33 -0.73 4.85 -33.25
N ARG A 34 -1.99 4.52 -32.96
CA ARG A 34 -2.70 5.04 -31.77
C ARG A 34 -1.91 4.85 -30.47
N GLY A 35 -1.30 3.68 -30.26
CA GLY A 35 -0.47 3.40 -29.09
C GLY A 35 0.77 4.29 -28.91
N LEU A 36 1.14 5.06 -29.93
CA LEU A 36 2.27 5.99 -29.99
C LEU A 36 1.82 7.43 -30.29
N GLY A 37 0.56 7.75 -30.02
CA GLY A 37 -0.03 9.07 -30.29
C GLY A 37 0.43 10.16 -29.31
N PRO A 38 0.04 11.43 -29.54
CA PRO A 38 0.44 12.56 -28.69
C PRO A 38 0.02 12.40 -27.22
N HIS A 39 -1.09 11.71 -26.94
CA HIS A 39 -1.54 11.38 -25.57
C HIS A 39 -0.55 10.52 -24.76
N ARG A 40 0.44 9.93 -25.44
CA ARG A 40 1.52 9.13 -24.87
C ARG A 40 2.82 9.92 -24.73
N GLY A 41 2.89 11.16 -25.19
CA GLY A 41 4.06 12.03 -25.06
C GLY A 41 4.27 12.61 -23.67
N ARG A 42 3.86 11.90 -22.61
CA ARG A 42 3.83 12.37 -21.23
C ARG A 42 5.00 11.78 -20.46
N LEU A 43 5.60 12.59 -19.59
CA LEU A 43 6.67 12.16 -18.71
C LEU A 43 6.25 10.91 -17.92
N ASN A 44 7.20 9.99 -17.75
CA ASN A 44 7.07 8.73 -17.01
C ASN A 44 5.95 7.78 -17.46
N ILE A 45 5.29 8.00 -18.60
CA ILE A 45 4.27 7.06 -19.08
C ILE A 45 4.89 5.69 -19.38
N GLN A 46 4.25 4.62 -18.90
CA GLN A 46 4.75 3.25 -19.03
C GLN A 46 4.14 2.55 -20.24
N SER A 47 4.91 1.68 -20.91
CA SER A 47 4.42 0.84 -22.00
C SER A 47 3.69 -0.40 -21.50
N GLY A 48 2.88 -0.99 -22.37
CA GLY A 48 2.58 -2.41 -22.30
C GLY A 48 3.84 -3.27 -22.36
N ILE A 49 3.76 -4.45 -21.74
CA ILE A 49 4.84 -5.44 -21.71
C ILE A 49 4.44 -6.76 -22.38
N GLU A 50 3.17 -6.93 -22.73
CA GLU A 50 2.62 -8.14 -23.34
C GLU A 50 2.44 -7.99 -24.85
N ASP A 51 2.53 -9.10 -25.56
CA ASP A 51 2.26 -9.11 -27.00
C ASP A 51 0.77 -8.81 -27.26
N GLY A 52 0.49 -7.92 -28.21
CA GLY A 52 -0.85 -7.40 -28.47
C GLY A 52 -1.27 -6.18 -27.64
N ASP A 53 -0.43 -5.68 -26.73
CA ASP A 53 -0.69 -4.42 -26.02
C ASP A 53 -0.82 -3.24 -27.00
N ILE A 54 -1.91 -2.49 -26.85
CA ILE A 54 -2.24 -1.38 -27.78
C ILE A 54 -1.54 -0.06 -27.42
N TYR A 55 -0.86 0.01 -26.27
CA TYR A 55 -0.25 1.22 -25.72
C TYR A 55 1.27 1.07 -25.54
N ASP A 56 2.03 1.97 -26.17
CA ASP A 56 3.49 2.02 -26.11
C ASP A 56 3.95 3.22 -25.27
N GLY A 57 5.17 3.21 -24.72
CA GLY A 57 5.62 4.20 -23.72
C GLY A 57 6.18 5.53 -24.25
N ALA A 58 5.61 6.11 -25.32
CA ALA A 58 5.94 7.47 -25.81
C ALA A 58 4.98 7.96 -26.90
N TRP A 59 5.05 9.25 -27.24
CA TRP A 59 4.68 9.70 -28.59
C TRP A 59 5.83 9.36 -29.55
N CYS A 60 5.52 8.75 -30.70
CA CYS A 60 6.49 8.55 -31.79
C CYS A 60 5.95 9.06 -33.13
N ALA A 61 6.73 9.91 -33.79
CA ALA A 61 6.37 10.47 -35.09
C ALA A 61 6.38 9.41 -36.20
N GLN A 62 5.52 9.59 -37.20
CA GLN A 62 5.44 8.68 -38.35
C GLN A 62 6.60 8.87 -39.33
N TYR A 63 7.05 10.11 -39.50
CA TYR A 63 8.13 10.48 -40.41
C TYR A 63 9.40 10.83 -39.64
N ARG A 64 10.55 10.48 -40.20
CA ARG A 64 11.88 10.73 -39.62
C ARG A 64 12.51 11.98 -40.26
N ASP A 65 11.93 13.13 -39.96
CA ASP A 65 12.45 14.41 -40.43
C ASP A 65 12.37 15.49 -39.34
N LYS A 66 13.03 16.62 -39.57
CA LYS A 66 13.09 17.74 -38.60
C LYS A 66 11.81 18.59 -38.55
N LYS A 67 10.74 18.18 -39.24
CA LYS A 67 9.45 18.90 -39.27
C LYS A 67 8.47 18.35 -38.23
N GLN A 68 8.85 17.32 -37.48
CA GLN A 68 7.99 16.71 -36.49
C GLN A 68 7.88 17.56 -35.22
N TRP A 69 6.73 17.46 -34.54
CA TRP A 69 6.48 18.18 -33.29
C TRP A 69 5.42 17.51 -32.42
N LEU A 70 5.57 17.69 -31.11
CA LEU A 70 4.54 17.49 -30.09
C LEU A 70 4.08 18.86 -29.58
N GLU A 71 2.78 19.10 -29.55
CA GLU A 71 2.15 20.36 -29.16
C GLU A 71 1.31 20.18 -27.89
N VAL A 72 1.41 21.17 -26.99
CA VAL A 72 0.61 21.27 -25.77
C VAL A 72 -0.18 22.59 -25.79
N ASP A 73 -1.50 22.50 -25.62
CA ASP A 73 -2.40 23.63 -25.39
C ASP A 73 -2.57 23.90 -23.89
N ALA A 74 -2.03 25.01 -23.39
CA ALA A 74 -2.18 25.40 -21.98
C ALA A 74 -3.58 25.98 -21.66
N LEU A 75 -4.50 26.03 -22.64
CA LEU A 75 -5.87 26.57 -22.61
C LEU A 75 -5.99 28.07 -22.38
N ARG A 76 -4.97 28.69 -21.77
CA ARG A 76 -4.91 30.11 -21.41
C ARG A 76 -3.49 30.65 -21.54
N PRO A 77 -3.31 31.98 -21.64
CA PRO A 77 -2.00 32.60 -21.65
C PRO A 77 -1.15 32.16 -20.46
N THR A 78 -0.05 31.49 -20.77
CA THR A 78 0.83 30.82 -19.82
C THR A 78 2.26 31.26 -20.08
N ARG A 79 2.96 31.63 -19.02
CA ARG A 79 4.40 31.87 -19.07
C ARG A 79 5.10 30.51 -19.00
N PHE A 80 5.71 30.10 -20.10
CA PHE A 80 6.51 28.88 -20.17
C PHE A 80 7.94 29.16 -19.75
N THR A 81 8.51 28.26 -18.93
CA THR A 81 9.86 28.41 -18.35
C THR A 81 10.79 27.26 -18.67
N GLY A 82 10.28 26.11 -19.09
CA GLY A 82 11.13 24.98 -19.47
C GLY A 82 10.35 23.76 -19.95
N VAL A 83 11.10 22.76 -20.38
CA VAL A 83 10.61 21.43 -20.78
C VAL A 83 11.49 20.38 -20.13
N ILE A 84 10.87 19.29 -19.69
CA ILE A 84 11.56 18.08 -19.24
C ILE A 84 11.32 17.02 -20.31
N LEU A 85 12.39 16.42 -20.83
CA LEU A 85 12.31 15.41 -21.88
C LEU A 85 12.80 14.05 -21.36
N GLN A 86 12.17 12.97 -21.82
CA GLN A 86 12.52 11.60 -21.48
C GLN A 86 12.33 10.69 -22.70
N GLY A 87 13.13 9.62 -22.79
CA GLY A 87 13.08 8.68 -23.93
C GLY A 87 11.88 7.75 -23.88
N ARG A 88 11.70 6.94 -24.92
CA ARG A 88 10.60 5.96 -24.96
C ARG A 88 10.83 4.85 -23.94
N ASN A 89 9.83 4.59 -23.10
CA ASN A 89 9.77 3.37 -22.32
C ASN A 89 9.30 2.23 -23.23
N SER A 90 10.16 1.23 -23.43
CA SER A 90 9.89 0.03 -24.23
C SER A 90 10.97 -1.01 -23.95
N ILE A 91 10.57 -2.27 -23.81
CA ILE A 91 11.51 -3.40 -23.76
C ILE A 91 11.91 -3.89 -25.17
N TRP A 92 11.20 -3.43 -26.20
CA TRP A 92 11.35 -3.90 -27.59
C TRP A 92 12.10 -2.91 -28.49
N SER A 93 12.24 -1.66 -28.08
CA SER A 93 12.78 -0.59 -28.94
C SER A 93 13.54 0.43 -28.12
N TRP A 94 14.63 0.93 -28.69
CA TRP A 94 15.44 1.98 -28.09
C TRP A 94 15.30 3.26 -28.91
N ASP A 95 14.49 4.20 -28.43
CA ASP A 95 14.19 5.44 -29.12
C ASP A 95 14.41 6.64 -28.18
N VAL A 96 15.27 7.58 -28.62
CA VAL A 96 15.66 8.77 -27.85
C VAL A 96 15.83 9.98 -28.77
N VAL A 97 15.53 11.17 -28.26
CA VAL A 97 15.74 12.45 -28.95
C VAL A 97 16.90 13.18 -28.29
N TYR A 98 17.99 13.35 -29.02
CA TYR A 98 19.22 13.96 -28.49
C TYR A 98 19.15 15.47 -28.44
N THR A 99 18.55 16.11 -29.44
CA THR A 99 18.39 17.56 -29.44
C THR A 99 17.04 17.98 -29.98
N TYR A 100 16.51 19.10 -29.49
CA TYR A 100 15.23 19.64 -29.92
C TYR A 100 15.22 21.17 -29.86
N LYS A 101 14.26 21.76 -30.57
CA LYS A 101 13.91 23.19 -30.50
C LYS A 101 12.52 23.35 -29.89
N VAL A 102 12.21 24.54 -29.41
CA VAL A 102 10.89 24.88 -28.89
C VAL A 102 10.31 26.06 -29.66
N GLN A 103 9.01 26.02 -29.92
CA GLN A 103 8.28 27.11 -30.56
C GLN A 103 7.00 27.42 -29.75
N PHE A 104 6.55 28.68 -29.83
CA PHE A 104 5.38 29.17 -29.12
C PHE A 104 4.36 29.78 -30.09
N SER A 105 3.08 29.73 -29.74
CA SER A 105 2.02 30.37 -30.51
C SER A 105 0.85 30.79 -29.62
N ASN A 106 0.09 31.78 -30.09
CA ASN A 106 -1.18 32.19 -29.48
C ASN A 106 -2.41 31.78 -30.30
N ASP A 107 -2.22 31.40 -31.57
CA ASP A 107 -3.30 31.17 -32.53
C ASP A 107 -3.15 29.86 -33.32
N THR A 108 -2.10 29.09 -33.07
CA THR A 108 -1.68 27.87 -33.80
C THR A 108 -1.26 28.08 -35.26
N LEU A 109 -1.33 29.32 -35.76
CA LEU A 109 -0.98 29.69 -37.14
C LEU A 109 0.43 30.25 -37.23
N VAL A 110 0.77 31.21 -36.37
CA VAL A 110 2.09 31.84 -36.32
C VAL A 110 2.87 31.27 -35.15
N TRP A 111 4.08 30.77 -35.45
CA TRP A 111 4.96 30.14 -34.47
C TRP A 111 6.25 30.94 -34.34
N THR A 112 6.58 31.33 -33.11
CA THR A 112 7.81 32.04 -32.77
C THR A 112 8.77 31.09 -32.06
N PRO A 113 10.03 30.96 -32.53
CA PRO A 113 11.01 30.08 -31.89
C PRO A 113 11.43 30.60 -30.52
N CYS A 114 11.78 29.68 -29.62
CA CYS A 114 12.49 30.01 -28.40
C CYS A 114 13.91 30.47 -28.77
N MET A 115 14.33 31.62 -28.24
CA MET A 115 15.62 32.23 -28.56
C MET A 115 16.61 32.08 -27.41
N ASN A 116 17.89 31.91 -27.76
CA ASN A 116 19.02 32.09 -26.87
C ASN A 116 19.82 33.31 -27.35
N GLY A 117 19.50 34.48 -26.80
CA GLY A 117 20.01 35.74 -27.34
C GLY A 117 19.42 36.02 -28.72
N THR A 118 20.26 36.00 -29.75
CA THR A 118 19.87 36.27 -31.14
C THR A 118 19.64 35.03 -32.00
N GLU A 119 20.02 33.84 -31.50
CA GLU A 119 19.90 32.58 -32.23
C GLU A 119 18.76 31.72 -31.69
N GLU A 120 18.20 30.84 -32.52
CA GLU A 120 17.21 29.86 -32.04
C GLU A 120 17.86 28.90 -31.04
N ALA A 121 17.25 28.74 -29.87
CA ALA A 121 17.75 27.84 -28.84
C ALA A 121 17.61 26.38 -29.27
N VAL A 122 18.72 25.64 -29.21
CA VAL A 122 18.75 24.19 -29.33
C VAL A 122 19.00 23.62 -27.93
N PHE A 123 18.12 22.72 -27.50
CA PHE A 123 18.17 22.09 -26.19
C PHE A 123 18.65 20.65 -26.31
N GLU A 124 19.43 20.23 -25.32
CA GLU A 124 19.81 18.84 -25.14
C GLU A 124 18.60 18.04 -24.61
N GLY A 125 18.36 16.90 -25.25
CA GLY A 125 17.32 15.95 -24.88
C GLY A 125 17.89 14.78 -24.09
N ASN A 126 17.31 13.60 -24.30
CA ASN A 126 17.58 12.42 -23.49
C ASN A 126 18.63 11.50 -24.14
N GLN A 127 19.42 10.82 -23.32
CA GLN A 127 20.44 9.85 -23.76
C GLN A 127 20.01 8.40 -23.54
N ASN A 128 18.95 8.19 -22.76
CA ASN A 128 18.39 6.88 -22.46
C ASN A 128 16.87 6.97 -22.26
N ALA A 129 16.22 5.82 -22.10
CA ALA A 129 14.77 5.72 -21.90
C ALA A 129 14.29 6.33 -20.57
N GLU A 130 15.07 6.25 -19.50
CA GLU A 130 14.58 6.40 -18.13
C GLU A 130 14.85 7.76 -17.49
N THR A 131 15.96 8.42 -17.83
CA THR A 131 16.43 9.63 -17.14
C THR A 131 15.75 10.88 -17.69
N PRO A 132 14.96 11.62 -16.89
CA PRO A 132 14.42 12.91 -17.29
C PRO A 132 15.53 13.97 -17.43
N VAL A 133 15.43 14.80 -18.46
CA VAL A 133 16.39 15.88 -18.74
C VAL A 133 15.64 17.22 -18.77
N LEU A 134 15.97 18.10 -17.80
CA LEU A 134 15.42 19.44 -17.70
C LEU A 134 16.16 20.41 -18.62
N ALA A 135 15.41 21.15 -19.42
CA ALA A 135 15.89 22.31 -20.18
C ALA A 135 15.09 23.56 -19.81
N LEU A 136 15.75 24.51 -19.16
CA LEU A 136 15.18 25.81 -18.83
C LEU A 136 15.37 26.79 -19.99
N PHE A 137 14.39 27.67 -20.17
CA PHE A 137 14.46 28.71 -21.19
C PHE A 137 15.20 29.93 -20.66
N ASN A 138 16.22 30.39 -21.37
CA ASN A 138 16.97 31.61 -21.01
C ASN A 138 16.05 32.84 -20.92
N THR A 139 14.98 32.88 -21.72
CA THR A 139 13.93 33.89 -21.63
C THR A 139 12.58 33.20 -21.58
N SER A 140 11.85 33.35 -20.47
CA SER A 140 10.49 32.83 -20.35
C SER A 140 9.59 33.49 -21.38
N THR A 141 8.73 32.71 -22.06
CA THR A 141 7.85 33.22 -23.11
C THR A 141 6.40 33.05 -22.71
N VAL A 142 5.59 34.09 -22.90
CA VAL A 142 4.14 34.04 -22.68
C VAL A 142 3.45 33.62 -23.97
N ALA A 143 2.76 32.50 -23.94
CA ALA A 143 1.96 32.01 -25.05
C ALA A 143 0.82 31.10 -24.56
N ARG A 144 -0.07 30.66 -25.46
CA ARG A 144 -1.05 29.61 -25.14
C ARG A 144 -0.54 28.22 -25.52
N TYR A 145 0.16 28.13 -26.64
CA TYR A 145 0.63 26.87 -27.20
C TYR A 145 2.16 26.79 -27.17
N ILE A 146 2.66 25.59 -26.94
CA ILE A 146 4.08 25.25 -27.03
C ILE A 146 4.24 24.02 -27.92
N ARG A 147 5.29 24.02 -28.76
CA ARG A 147 5.74 22.88 -29.56
C ARG A 147 7.15 22.47 -29.17
N ILE A 148 7.37 21.17 -29.07
CA ILE A 148 8.68 20.52 -28.93
C ILE A 148 9.02 19.91 -30.29
N ASN A 149 10.11 20.36 -30.91
CA ASN A 149 10.51 20.04 -32.29
C ASN A 149 11.84 19.28 -32.31
N PRO A 150 11.84 17.94 -32.39
CA PRO A 150 13.08 17.13 -32.45
C PRO A 150 14.00 17.52 -33.63
N GLN A 151 15.30 17.61 -33.36
CA GLN A 151 16.33 18.02 -34.33
C GLN A 151 17.34 16.91 -34.63
N SER A 152 17.66 16.08 -33.63
CA SER A 152 18.42 14.84 -33.78
C SER A 152 17.88 13.77 -32.83
N TRP A 153 17.98 12.52 -33.24
CA TRP A 153 17.50 11.35 -32.51
C TRP A 153 18.47 10.18 -32.74
N TYR A 154 18.26 9.09 -32.01
CA TYR A 154 19.04 7.88 -32.23
C TYR A 154 18.79 7.30 -33.61
N GLU A 155 19.88 7.07 -34.35
CA GLU A 155 19.88 6.44 -35.66
C GLU A 155 20.91 5.31 -35.67
N ASN A 156 20.47 4.08 -35.91
CA ASN A 156 21.35 2.95 -36.19
C ASN A 156 20.89 2.27 -37.49
N GLY A 157 21.45 2.73 -38.62
CA GLY A 157 21.00 2.30 -39.94
C GLY A 157 19.59 2.80 -40.24
N THR A 158 18.64 1.90 -40.47
CA THR A 158 17.20 2.22 -40.63
C THR A 158 16.41 2.18 -39.32
N ASP A 159 17.06 1.82 -38.23
CA ASP A 159 16.45 1.62 -36.92
C ASP A 159 16.60 2.89 -36.07
N GLY A 160 15.55 3.21 -35.32
CA GLY A 160 15.44 4.44 -34.52
C GLY A 160 14.35 5.37 -35.02
N ASP A 161 13.45 5.73 -34.12
CA ASP A 161 12.34 6.64 -34.38
C ASP A 161 12.43 7.92 -33.54
N ILE A 162 11.78 8.98 -34.02
CA ILE A 162 11.57 10.18 -33.22
C ILE A 162 10.51 9.85 -32.17
N CYS A 163 10.95 9.49 -30.97
CA CYS A 163 10.08 9.23 -29.85
C CYS A 163 10.51 10.02 -28.62
N LEU A 164 9.54 10.61 -27.93
CA LEU A 164 9.79 11.32 -26.68
C LEU A 164 8.57 11.29 -25.76
N ARG A 165 8.88 11.44 -24.47
CA ARG A 165 7.99 11.76 -23.37
C ARG A 165 8.37 13.14 -22.84
N ALA A 166 7.40 13.92 -22.38
CA ALA A 166 7.67 15.28 -21.93
C ALA A 166 6.80 15.71 -20.75
N GLU A 167 7.32 16.66 -19.99
CA GLU A 167 6.58 17.55 -19.10
C GLU A 167 6.93 18.99 -19.47
N VAL A 168 5.97 19.91 -19.27
CA VAL A 168 6.14 21.33 -19.61
C VAL A 168 6.03 22.14 -18.32
N LEU A 169 7.00 23.02 -18.10
CA LEU A 169 6.98 23.95 -16.96
C LEU A 169 6.32 25.26 -17.39
N GLY A 170 5.24 25.64 -16.72
CA GLY A 170 4.50 26.84 -17.08
C GLY A 170 3.50 27.31 -16.03
N CYS A 171 3.31 28.63 -15.94
CA CYS A 171 2.38 29.23 -14.98
C CYS A 171 1.46 30.25 -15.66
N ALA A 172 0.16 30.06 -15.44
CA ALA A 172 -0.89 30.91 -15.99
C ALA A 172 -0.72 32.36 -15.51
N LEU A 173 -0.96 33.33 -16.40
CA LEU A 173 -0.90 34.74 -16.02
C LEU A 173 -2.15 35.15 -15.21
N PRO A 174 -1.99 35.85 -14.07
CA PRO A 174 -3.13 36.38 -13.32
C PRO A 174 -3.80 37.50 -14.12
N GLY A 175 -5.09 37.34 -14.48
CA GLY A 175 -5.93 38.45 -14.97
C GLY A 175 -6.59 38.32 -16.35
N THR A 176 -6.54 37.17 -17.03
CA THR A 176 -7.31 36.99 -18.29
C THR A 176 -8.34 35.85 -18.14
N THR A 177 -9.60 36.25 -17.95
CA THR A 177 -10.84 35.45 -17.82
C THR A 177 -11.17 34.87 -16.42
N ARG A 178 -12.48 34.94 -16.09
CA ARG A 178 -13.14 34.35 -14.90
C ARG A 178 -12.60 32.93 -14.68
N ARG A 179 -12.13 32.61 -13.46
CA ARG A 179 -11.79 31.23 -13.07
C ARG A 179 -12.87 30.28 -13.62
N PRO A 180 -12.53 29.28 -14.45
CA PRO A 180 -13.45 28.18 -14.71
C PRO A 180 -13.94 27.62 -13.37
N PRO A 181 -15.21 27.20 -13.23
CA PRO A 181 -15.72 26.58 -11.99
C PRO A 181 -14.96 25.31 -11.56
N THR A 182 -14.03 24.84 -12.40
CA THR A 182 -13.35 23.55 -12.34
C THR A 182 -11.85 23.63 -12.03
N GLU A 183 -11.29 24.81 -11.71
CA GLU A 183 -9.94 24.80 -11.10
C GLU A 183 -10.08 24.36 -9.64
N PRO A 184 -9.33 23.34 -9.19
CA PRO A 184 -9.41 22.89 -7.82
C PRO A 184 -9.10 24.07 -6.90
N THR A 185 -10.11 24.42 -6.11
CA THR A 185 -10.00 25.33 -4.98
C THR A 185 -8.82 24.88 -4.12
N GLU A 186 -7.98 25.83 -3.68
CA GLU A 186 -7.09 25.63 -2.53
C GLU A 186 -7.86 24.84 -1.46
N SER A 187 -7.26 23.79 -0.91
CA SER A 187 -7.89 23.01 0.15
C SER A 187 -8.36 23.96 1.25
N LYS A 188 -9.57 23.71 1.79
CA LYS A 188 -10.09 24.52 2.89
C LYS A 188 -9.32 24.28 4.19
N ASP A 189 -8.63 23.14 4.27
CA ASP A 189 -7.84 22.76 5.42
C ASP A 189 -6.49 23.50 5.38
N LYS A 190 -6.14 24.11 6.51
CA LYS A 190 -4.89 24.85 6.67
C LYS A 190 -3.78 23.91 7.15
N LEU A 191 -3.27 23.09 6.22
CA LEU A 191 -2.22 22.08 6.44
C LEU A 191 -0.91 22.50 5.75
N ASP A 192 0.23 21.89 6.11
CA ASP A 192 1.52 22.16 5.47
C ASP A 192 1.65 21.35 4.15
N PHE A 193 1.17 21.92 3.04
CA PHE A 193 1.26 21.29 1.72
C PHE A 193 2.59 21.59 1.03
N ARG A 194 3.55 20.68 1.23
CA ARG A 194 4.84 20.64 0.54
C ARG A 194 5.47 19.27 0.74
N HIS A 195 6.54 18.99 0.00
CA HIS A 195 7.36 17.81 0.26
C HIS A 195 8.27 18.05 1.46
N HIS A 196 8.27 17.09 2.38
CA HIS A 196 9.04 17.15 3.61
C HIS A 196 10.26 16.23 3.53
N ASN A 197 11.47 16.78 3.49
CA ASN A 197 12.66 15.96 3.76
C ASN A 197 12.60 15.34 5.16
N TYR A 198 13.51 14.41 5.45
CA TYR A 198 13.51 13.68 6.71
C TYR A 198 13.56 14.59 7.95
N GLU A 199 14.34 15.68 7.91
CA GLU A 199 14.42 16.63 9.03
C GLU A 199 13.10 17.40 9.21
N GLU A 200 12.49 17.84 8.11
CA GLU A 200 11.23 18.57 8.09
C GLU A 200 10.04 17.70 8.50
N MET A 201 9.99 16.45 8.03
CA MET A 201 9.00 15.46 8.46
C MET A 201 9.03 15.29 9.97
N ARG A 202 10.23 15.13 10.54
CA ARG A 202 10.40 15.04 12.00
C ARG A 202 9.95 16.29 12.72
N LYS A 203 10.21 17.48 12.16
CA LYS A 203 9.77 18.76 12.73
C LYS A 203 8.24 18.84 12.75
N LEU A 204 7.57 18.48 11.66
CA LEU A 204 6.12 18.46 11.55
C LEU A 204 5.50 17.46 12.54
N MET A 205 6.00 16.22 12.58
CA MET A 205 5.52 15.23 13.55
C MET A 205 5.66 15.75 14.98
N LYS A 206 6.83 16.33 15.31
CA LYS A 206 7.06 16.92 16.62
C LYS A 206 6.09 18.07 16.92
N SER A 207 5.81 18.96 15.95
CA SER A 207 4.87 20.06 16.17
C SER A 207 3.43 19.57 16.37
N VAL A 208 3.00 18.53 15.66
CA VAL A 208 1.69 17.89 15.90
C VAL A 208 1.62 17.33 17.32
N ASN A 209 2.67 16.61 17.75
CA ASN A 209 2.72 16.05 19.11
C ASN A 209 2.75 17.13 20.20
N GLU A 210 3.42 18.26 19.97
CA GLU A 210 3.40 19.41 20.89
C GLU A 210 2.04 20.13 20.90
N ALA A 211 1.29 20.11 19.79
CA ALA A 211 -0.02 20.72 19.69
C ALA A 211 -1.15 19.89 20.31
N CYS A 212 -1.00 18.56 20.32
CA CYS A 212 -1.97 17.58 20.82
C CYS A 212 -1.32 16.49 21.71
N PRO A 213 -0.57 16.85 22.77
CA PRO A 213 0.21 15.89 23.56
C PRO A 213 -0.64 14.83 24.29
N ASP A 214 -1.89 15.16 24.61
CA ASP A 214 -2.79 14.27 25.34
C ASP A 214 -3.31 13.12 24.48
N ILE A 215 -3.26 13.27 23.15
CA ILE A 215 -3.77 12.27 22.20
C ILE A 215 -2.71 11.74 21.23
N THR A 216 -1.44 12.09 21.40
CA THR A 216 -0.38 11.73 20.45
C THR A 216 0.85 11.15 21.16
N ARG A 217 1.53 10.24 20.49
CA ARG A 217 2.85 9.74 20.92
C ARG A 217 3.71 9.35 19.73
N ILE A 218 4.93 9.90 19.67
CA ILE A 218 5.92 9.52 18.67
C ILE A 218 6.82 8.40 19.20
N TYR A 219 6.99 7.35 18.41
CA TYR A 219 7.98 6.30 18.67
C TYR A 219 8.69 5.87 17.39
N SER A 220 9.68 4.99 17.51
CA SER A 220 10.51 4.51 16.41
C SER A 220 10.47 2.98 16.39
N ILE A 221 10.20 2.39 15.23
CA ILE A 221 10.16 0.92 15.06
C ILE A 221 11.51 0.32 14.63
N GLY A 222 12.48 1.17 14.31
CA GLY A 222 13.80 0.75 13.90
C GLY A 222 14.57 1.91 13.29
N LYS A 223 15.66 1.58 12.59
CA LYS A 223 16.43 2.52 11.78
C LYS A 223 16.63 1.94 10.39
N SER A 224 16.67 2.82 9.40
CA SER A 224 17.10 2.50 8.04
C SER A 224 18.59 2.18 8.01
N TYR A 225 19.08 1.75 6.85
CA TYR A 225 20.49 1.44 6.65
C TYR A 225 21.39 2.63 6.96
N THR A 226 21.01 3.84 6.53
CA THR A 226 21.81 5.05 6.82
C THR A 226 21.62 5.60 8.24
N GLY A 227 20.84 4.91 9.07
CA GLY A 227 20.63 5.25 10.48
C GLY A 227 19.44 6.19 10.75
N LEU A 228 18.59 6.45 9.74
CA LEU A 228 17.38 7.25 9.90
C LEU A 228 16.32 6.43 10.65
N LYS A 229 15.81 6.96 11.76
CA LYS A 229 14.73 6.32 12.51
C LYS A 229 13.44 6.27 11.70
N LEU A 230 12.78 5.11 11.69
CA LEU A 230 11.44 4.92 11.13
C LEU A 230 10.42 5.35 12.20
N TYR A 231 9.95 6.59 12.11
CA TYR A 231 9.04 7.18 13.09
C TYR A 231 7.59 6.81 12.82
N VAL A 232 6.85 6.54 13.89
CA VAL A 232 5.40 6.32 13.87
C VAL A 232 4.74 7.36 14.76
N MET A 233 3.65 7.96 14.28
CA MET A 233 2.74 8.75 15.10
C MET A 233 1.61 7.85 15.59
N GLU A 234 1.53 7.65 16.90
CA GLU A 234 0.37 7.08 17.58
C GLU A 234 -0.64 8.20 17.86
N ILE A 235 -1.92 7.98 17.55
CA ILE A 235 -3.03 8.87 17.87
C ILE A 235 -4.17 8.06 18.52
N SER A 236 -4.49 8.37 19.77
CA SER A 236 -5.54 7.73 20.60
C SER A 236 -5.82 8.65 21.78
N ASP A 237 -6.95 8.56 22.46
CA ASP A 237 -7.17 9.28 23.73
C ASP A 237 -6.41 8.69 24.93
N ASN A 238 -5.76 7.53 24.77
CA ASN A 238 -4.86 6.93 25.78
C ASN A 238 -3.51 6.49 25.21
N PRO A 239 -2.69 7.42 24.67
CA PRO A 239 -1.49 7.07 23.92
C PRO A 239 -0.46 6.32 24.78
N GLY A 240 0.06 5.23 24.23
CA GLY A 240 1.05 4.34 24.82
C GLY A 240 0.46 3.07 25.44
N LYS A 241 -0.87 2.94 25.52
CA LYS A 241 -1.54 1.83 26.18
C LYS A 241 -2.65 1.25 25.30
N HIS A 242 -2.71 -0.08 25.23
CA HIS A 242 -3.84 -0.80 24.66
C HIS A 242 -5.04 -0.78 25.62
N GLU A 243 -6.24 -0.52 25.11
CA GLU A 243 -7.48 -0.56 25.88
C GLU A 243 -8.37 -1.75 25.44
N LEU A 244 -8.99 -2.40 26.42
CA LEU A 244 -9.75 -3.63 26.17
C LEU A 244 -10.88 -3.40 25.15
N GLY A 245 -10.81 -4.08 24.01
CA GLY A 245 -11.80 -3.96 22.93
C GLY A 245 -11.66 -2.71 22.05
N GLU A 246 -10.66 -1.87 22.29
CA GLU A 246 -10.26 -0.77 21.40
C GLU A 246 -9.42 -1.36 20.24
N PRO A 247 -9.87 -1.21 18.99
CA PRO A 247 -9.09 -1.69 17.86
C PRO A 247 -7.82 -0.87 17.58
N GLU A 248 -6.78 -1.56 17.14
CA GLU A 248 -5.58 -0.92 16.58
C GLU A 248 -5.71 -0.80 15.04
N PHE A 249 -5.27 0.32 14.49
CA PHE A 249 -5.26 0.59 13.05
C PHE A 249 -3.90 1.13 12.62
N ARG A 250 -3.44 0.80 11.41
CA ARG A 250 -2.19 1.35 10.85
C ARG A 250 -2.30 1.80 9.40
N TYR A 251 -1.65 2.91 9.09
CA TYR A 251 -1.25 3.26 7.72
C TYR A 251 0.26 3.26 7.58
N VAL A 252 0.75 2.68 6.49
CA VAL A 252 2.16 2.71 6.11
C VAL A 252 2.30 3.40 4.76
N ALA A 253 3.27 4.30 4.63
CA ALA A 253 3.59 4.93 3.36
C ALA A 253 5.10 4.97 3.11
N GLY A 254 5.45 5.30 1.86
CA GLY A 254 6.84 5.49 1.45
C GLY A 254 7.67 4.21 1.60
N MET A 255 7.08 3.04 1.35
CA MET A 255 7.83 1.79 1.21
C MET A 255 8.74 1.84 -0.02
N HIS A 256 8.24 2.39 -1.13
CA HIS A 256 9.07 2.93 -2.18
C HIS A 256 9.29 4.42 -1.93
N GLY A 257 10.56 4.85 -1.84
CA GLY A 257 10.88 6.21 -1.43
C GLY A 257 10.47 7.28 -2.45
N ASN A 258 10.36 6.93 -3.74
CA ASN A 258 9.89 7.85 -4.79
C ASN A 258 8.37 7.88 -4.97
N GLU A 259 7.61 7.07 -4.23
CA GLU A 259 6.15 7.08 -4.21
C GLU A 259 5.70 8.00 -3.07
N ALA A 260 5.89 9.31 -3.28
CA ALA A 260 5.92 10.32 -2.24
C ALA A 260 4.54 10.76 -1.74
N LEU A 261 3.47 10.60 -2.54
CA LEU A 261 2.15 11.13 -2.18
C LEU A 261 1.62 10.56 -0.87
N GLY A 262 1.74 9.24 -0.66
CA GLY A 262 1.29 8.59 0.57
C GLY A 262 1.98 9.15 1.82
N ARG A 263 3.28 9.49 1.73
CA ARG A 263 4.02 10.11 2.83
C ARG A 263 3.39 11.43 3.24
N GLU A 264 3.19 12.33 2.28
CA GLU A 264 2.65 13.67 2.55
C GLU A 264 1.19 13.60 3.03
N LEU A 265 0.36 12.71 2.46
CA LEU A 265 -1.00 12.47 2.95
C LEU A 265 -1.04 12.02 4.41
N LEU A 266 -0.11 11.17 4.86
CA LEU A 266 -0.05 10.77 6.27
C LEU A 266 0.40 11.91 7.19
N LEU A 267 1.31 12.78 6.75
CA LEU A 267 1.68 13.97 7.52
C LEU A 267 0.51 14.96 7.62
N ASN A 268 -0.20 15.19 6.52
CA ASN A 268 -1.40 16.03 6.51
C ASN A 268 -2.54 15.42 7.35
N LEU A 269 -2.69 14.09 7.35
CA LEU A 269 -3.66 13.39 8.20
C LEU A 269 -3.34 13.57 9.71
N MET A 270 -2.07 13.51 10.11
CA MET A 270 -1.66 13.78 11.49
C MET A 270 -2.04 15.20 11.92
N GLU A 271 -1.77 16.20 11.08
CA GLU A 271 -2.18 17.59 11.34
C GLU A 271 -3.71 17.71 11.41
N TYR A 272 -4.42 17.14 10.44
CA TYR A 272 -5.89 17.19 10.34
C TYR A 272 -6.56 16.59 11.58
N LEU A 273 -6.19 15.36 11.97
CA LEU A 273 -6.77 14.70 13.14
C LEU A 273 -6.55 15.51 14.43
N CYS A 274 -5.35 16.05 14.63
CA CYS A 274 -5.06 16.91 15.78
C CYS A 274 -5.88 18.22 15.75
N GLN A 275 -5.95 18.89 14.60
CA GLN A 275 -6.69 20.15 14.47
C GLN A 275 -8.20 19.95 14.68
N GLU A 276 -8.80 18.95 14.05
CA GLU A 276 -10.24 18.67 14.15
C GLU A 276 -10.65 18.12 15.51
N TYR A 277 -9.79 17.29 16.15
CA TYR A 277 -10.02 16.87 17.53
C TYR A 277 -10.08 18.07 18.48
N LYS A 278 -9.17 19.05 18.34
CA LYS A 278 -9.17 20.28 19.14
C LYS A 278 -10.36 21.19 18.85
N ARG A 279 -10.89 21.15 17.64
CA ARG A 279 -12.13 21.86 17.27
C ARG A 279 -13.38 21.17 17.83
N GLY A 280 -13.28 19.91 18.26
CA GLY A 280 -14.39 19.13 18.77
C GLY A 280 -15.27 18.53 17.66
N ASP A 281 -14.70 18.31 16.47
CA ASP A 281 -15.40 17.58 15.40
C ASP A 281 -15.78 16.19 15.89
N GLN A 282 -17.08 15.87 15.88
CA GLN A 282 -17.58 14.66 16.54
C GLN A 282 -17.12 13.38 15.85
N ARG A 283 -16.89 13.40 14.53
CA ARG A 283 -16.42 12.24 13.79
C ARG A 283 -14.97 11.94 14.17
N VAL A 284 -14.10 12.94 14.16
CA VAL A 284 -12.69 12.79 14.54
C VAL A 284 -12.53 12.47 16.02
N VAL A 285 -13.29 13.13 16.90
CA VAL A 285 -13.27 12.82 18.35
C VAL A 285 -13.70 11.38 18.61
N HIS A 286 -14.74 10.90 17.94
CA HIS A 286 -15.17 9.50 18.08
C HIS A 286 -14.11 8.53 17.54
N LEU A 287 -13.55 8.81 16.36
CA LEU A 287 -12.51 7.98 15.76
C LEU A 287 -11.28 7.85 16.65
N VAL A 288 -10.78 8.96 17.23
CA VAL A 288 -9.60 8.96 18.12
C VAL A 288 -9.86 8.28 19.47
N LYS A 289 -11.10 8.30 19.98
CA LYS A 289 -11.47 7.67 21.26
C LYS A 289 -11.76 6.19 21.18
N GLU A 290 -12.14 5.72 20.01
CA GLU A 290 -12.52 4.32 19.80
C GLU A 290 -11.46 3.60 18.99
N THR A 291 -10.34 4.22 18.62
CA THR A 291 -9.32 3.59 17.77
C THR A 291 -7.94 4.09 18.10
N ARG A 292 -7.03 3.13 18.24
CA ARG A 292 -5.61 3.40 18.38
C ARG A 292 -4.95 3.42 17.01
N ILE A 293 -4.66 4.61 16.51
CA ILE A 293 -4.20 4.85 15.13
C ILE A 293 -2.67 4.96 15.11
N HIS A 294 -2.02 4.23 14.21
CA HIS A 294 -0.57 4.23 14.01
C HIS A 294 -0.21 4.64 12.58
N LEU A 295 0.44 5.80 12.41
CA LEU A 295 0.77 6.35 11.10
C LEU A 295 2.29 6.35 10.88
N LEU A 296 2.77 5.53 9.93
CA LEU A 296 4.17 5.46 9.49
C LEU A 296 4.32 6.18 8.13
N PRO A 297 4.75 7.45 8.09
CA PRO A 297 4.82 8.22 6.85
C PRO A 297 5.94 7.76 5.91
N SER A 298 6.96 7.06 6.41
CA SER A 298 8.10 6.66 5.59
C SER A 298 8.78 5.41 6.11
N MET A 299 8.50 4.29 5.44
CA MET A 299 9.16 3.01 5.69
C MET A 299 10.56 2.94 5.04
N ASN A 300 10.77 3.61 3.90
CA ASN A 300 12.05 3.77 3.21
C ASN A 300 12.50 5.25 3.17
N PRO A 301 12.95 5.81 4.32
CA PRO A 301 13.41 7.20 4.35
C PRO A 301 14.70 7.42 3.55
N ASP A 302 15.54 6.40 3.39
CA ASP A 302 16.80 6.50 2.62
C ASP A 302 16.51 6.72 1.13
N GLY A 303 15.60 5.91 0.55
CA GLY A 303 15.15 6.04 -0.83
C GLY A 303 14.44 7.38 -1.09
N TYR A 304 13.62 7.83 -0.13
CA TYR A 304 12.95 9.14 -0.23
C TYR A 304 13.96 10.29 -0.30
N GLU A 305 14.99 10.30 0.55
CA GLU A 305 16.01 11.35 0.52
C GLU A 305 16.75 11.41 -0.82
N MET A 306 16.94 10.28 -1.50
CA MET A 306 17.53 10.24 -2.84
C MET A 306 16.60 10.86 -3.89
N ALA A 307 15.31 10.49 -3.87
CA ALA A 307 14.31 11.04 -4.79
C ALA A 307 14.08 12.55 -4.54
N PHE A 308 13.91 12.95 -3.27
CA PHE A 308 13.70 14.33 -2.84
C PHE A 308 14.84 15.26 -3.27
N LYS A 309 16.11 14.82 -3.13
CA LYS A 309 17.27 15.60 -3.58
C LYS A 309 17.28 15.84 -5.10
N LYS A 310 16.69 14.93 -5.87
CA LYS A 310 16.60 15.05 -7.32
C LYS A 310 15.43 15.96 -7.75
N GLY A 311 14.31 15.90 -7.03
CA GLY A 311 13.09 16.66 -7.31
C GLY A 311 11.99 15.80 -7.94
N SER A 312 10.72 16.20 -7.75
CA SER A 312 9.51 15.46 -8.15
C SER A 312 9.53 14.97 -9.59
N GLU A 313 9.80 15.87 -10.53
CA GLU A 313 9.73 15.58 -11.97
C GLU A 313 10.99 14.85 -12.46
N LEU A 314 12.06 14.83 -11.66
CA LEU A 314 13.38 14.40 -12.10
C LEU A 314 13.84 13.08 -11.46
N SER A 315 13.17 12.60 -10.41
CA SER A 315 13.42 11.26 -9.86
C SER A 315 13.03 10.15 -10.83
N GLY A 316 12.06 10.40 -11.71
CA GLY A 316 11.56 9.39 -12.65
C GLY A 316 11.01 8.16 -11.95
N TRP A 317 10.96 7.03 -12.66
CA TRP A 317 10.25 5.83 -12.19
C TRP A 317 10.99 4.99 -11.13
N ALA A 318 12.32 5.09 -11.07
CA ALA A 318 13.17 4.17 -10.30
C ALA A 318 14.07 4.82 -9.23
N LEU A 319 14.49 6.08 -9.39
CA LEU A 319 15.43 6.69 -8.44
C LEU A 319 14.75 6.89 -7.09
N GLY A 320 15.25 6.20 -6.06
CA GLY A 320 14.69 6.25 -4.71
C GLY A 320 13.59 5.21 -4.44
N ARG A 321 13.25 4.35 -5.40
CA ARG A 321 12.31 3.24 -5.19
C ARG A 321 12.86 2.23 -4.17
N TYR A 322 14.07 1.73 -4.43
CA TYR A 322 14.71 0.70 -3.63
C TYR A 322 15.25 1.25 -2.31
N SER A 323 15.52 0.37 -1.35
CA SER A 323 16.30 0.71 -0.16
C SER A 323 17.71 1.15 -0.54
N TYR A 324 18.46 1.69 0.42
CA TYR A 324 19.87 2.05 0.19
C TYR A 324 20.73 0.88 -0.33
N GLU A 325 20.38 -0.34 0.05
CA GLU A 325 21.06 -1.58 -0.36
C GLU A 325 20.59 -2.11 -1.72
N GLY A 326 19.65 -1.43 -2.39
CA GLY A 326 19.10 -1.85 -3.67
C GLY A 326 18.01 -2.93 -3.57
N ILE A 327 17.38 -3.07 -2.40
CA ILE A 327 16.32 -4.06 -2.16
C ILE A 327 14.95 -3.40 -2.38
N ASP A 328 14.08 -4.08 -3.13
CA ASP A 328 12.66 -3.69 -3.22
C ASP A 328 11.95 -4.17 -1.96
N MET A 329 11.50 -3.23 -1.12
CA MET A 329 10.95 -3.58 0.19
C MET A 329 9.63 -4.35 0.09
N ASN A 330 8.87 -4.20 -1.00
CA ASN A 330 7.63 -4.95 -1.22
C ASN A 330 7.87 -6.34 -1.83
N HIS A 331 9.12 -6.79 -1.90
CA HIS A 331 9.53 -8.15 -2.29
C HIS A 331 10.42 -8.80 -1.22
N ASN A 332 10.52 -8.19 -0.04
CA ASN A 332 11.49 -8.57 1.00
C ASN A 332 10.83 -9.06 2.30
N PHE A 333 9.51 -9.22 2.32
CA PHE A 333 8.83 -9.92 3.42
C PHE A 333 8.98 -11.43 3.26
N ALA A 334 8.84 -12.16 4.36
CA ALA A 334 8.88 -13.61 4.31
C ALA A 334 7.75 -14.13 3.40
N ASP A 335 8.12 -14.92 2.38
CA ASP A 335 7.16 -15.60 1.51
C ASP A 335 6.46 -16.74 2.28
N LEU A 336 5.33 -16.40 2.86
CA LEU A 336 4.47 -17.34 3.59
C LEU A 336 3.51 -18.07 2.67
N ASN A 337 3.25 -17.55 1.48
CA ASN A 337 2.34 -18.15 0.53
C ASN A 337 2.89 -19.48 0.02
N SER A 338 4.17 -19.51 -0.38
CA SER A 338 4.87 -20.75 -0.79
C SER A 338 4.80 -21.83 0.29
N VAL A 339 4.96 -21.43 1.56
CA VAL A 339 4.86 -22.35 2.70
C VAL A 339 3.44 -22.91 2.82
N MET A 340 2.43 -22.05 2.73
CA MET A 340 1.01 -22.41 2.79
C MET A 340 0.63 -23.38 1.66
N TRP A 341 0.86 -23.04 0.39
CA TRP A 341 0.42 -23.85 -0.74
C TRP A 341 1.10 -25.21 -0.79
N LYS A 342 2.42 -25.27 -0.53
CA LYS A 342 3.15 -26.53 -0.47
C LYS A 342 2.56 -27.48 0.55
N ALA A 343 2.16 -26.96 1.69
CA ALA A 343 1.65 -27.79 2.76
C ALA A 343 0.18 -28.18 2.56
N ILE A 344 -0.63 -27.35 1.87
CA ILE A 344 -1.94 -27.73 1.31
C ILE A 344 -1.79 -28.88 0.31
N GLU A 345 -0.86 -28.76 -0.64
CA GLU A 345 -0.63 -29.77 -1.70
C GLU A 345 -0.17 -31.12 -1.13
N LEU A 346 0.73 -31.10 -0.15
CA LEU A 346 1.27 -32.32 0.47
C LEU A 346 0.31 -32.98 1.49
N GLU A 347 -0.90 -32.43 1.68
CA GLU A 347 -1.87 -32.85 2.71
C GLU A 347 -1.24 -33.05 4.10
N THR A 348 -0.24 -32.23 4.44
CA THR A 348 0.38 -32.27 5.77
C THR A 348 -0.64 -31.90 6.86
N ASP A 349 -0.30 -32.09 8.14
CA ASP A 349 -1.21 -31.89 9.28
C ASP A 349 -2.00 -30.57 9.15
N LYS A 350 -3.25 -30.67 8.67
CA LYS A 350 -4.11 -29.53 8.34
C LYS A 350 -4.29 -28.62 9.56
N SER A 351 -4.21 -29.16 10.78
CA SER A 351 -4.30 -28.35 12.01
C SER A 351 -3.14 -27.36 12.20
N LYS A 352 -2.00 -27.58 11.52
CA LYS A 352 -0.85 -26.65 11.48
C LYS A 352 -0.89 -25.70 10.28
N LEU A 353 -1.76 -25.98 9.30
CA LEU A 353 -1.96 -25.18 8.08
C LEU A 353 -3.11 -24.19 8.16
N ILE A 354 -4.13 -24.55 8.91
CA ILE A 354 -5.40 -23.83 9.00
C ILE A 354 -5.28 -22.44 9.67
N ASN A 355 -4.10 -22.04 10.15
CA ASN A 355 -4.02 -20.94 11.10
C ASN A 355 -3.35 -19.64 10.63
N HIS A 356 -2.92 -19.48 9.37
CA HIS A 356 -2.44 -18.20 8.78
C HIS A 356 -1.69 -17.30 9.79
N TYR A 357 -0.84 -17.92 10.60
CA TYR A 357 -0.09 -17.33 11.70
C TYR A 357 1.23 -18.09 11.72
N PHE A 358 1.93 -18.05 10.59
CA PHE A 358 3.20 -18.76 10.44
C PHE A 358 4.21 -18.15 11.40
N PRO A 359 4.75 -18.89 12.39
CA PRO A 359 5.64 -18.30 13.38
C PRO A 359 6.94 -17.82 12.72
N ILE A 360 7.37 -16.60 13.05
CA ILE A 360 8.63 -15.98 12.64
C ILE A 360 9.38 -15.60 13.94
N PRO A 361 10.73 -15.60 13.98
CA PRO A 361 11.48 -15.10 15.13
C PRO A 361 11.05 -13.66 15.51
N GLU A 362 10.91 -13.42 16.82
CA GLU A 362 10.14 -12.35 17.51
C GLU A 362 10.34 -10.86 17.12
N ASP A 363 9.41 -10.04 17.67
CA ASP A 363 9.30 -8.57 17.76
C ASP A 363 8.53 -7.82 16.67
N VAL A 364 7.32 -8.29 16.37
CA VAL A 364 6.39 -7.59 15.49
C VAL A 364 4.97 -7.62 16.07
N TRP A 365 4.48 -6.48 16.57
CA TRP A 365 3.10 -6.27 17.06
C TRP A 365 2.25 -5.78 15.89
N PHE A 366 1.09 -6.38 15.57
CA PHE A 366 0.15 -5.85 14.54
C PHE A 366 -1.28 -6.41 14.71
N VAL A 367 -2.32 -5.58 14.61
CA VAL A 367 -3.73 -6.04 14.71
C VAL A 367 -4.68 -5.26 13.76
N GLN A 368 -5.63 -6.01 13.17
CA GLN A 368 -6.91 -5.63 12.53
C GLN A 368 -6.96 -5.18 11.06
N ASN A 369 -6.86 -3.88 10.73
CA ASN A 369 -7.07 -3.38 9.36
C ASN A 369 -6.00 -2.37 9.00
N HIS A 370 -5.24 -2.62 7.94
CA HIS A 370 -4.12 -1.79 7.55
C HIS A 370 -4.19 -1.43 6.07
N ALA A 371 -3.58 -0.32 5.67
CA ALA A 371 -3.23 -0.13 4.26
C ALA A 371 -1.81 0.36 4.11
N ASN A 372 -1.18 -0.05 3.01
CA ASN A 372 0.04 0.56 2.54
C ASN A 372 -0.24 1.43 1.31
N LEU A 373 0.37 2.61 1.30
CA LEU A 373 0.12 3.66 0.34
C LEU A 373 1.27 3.73 -0.67
N HIS A 374 0.92 3.57 -1.93
CA HIS A 374 1.81 3.49 -3.08
C HIS A 374 1.43 4.53 -4.16
N GLY A 375 2.26 4.63 -5.19
CA GLY A 375 2.00 5.48 -6.34
C GLY A 375 2.53 4.90 -7.64
N GLY A 376 2.00 5.39 -8.75
CA GLY A 376 2.34 4.99 -10.12
C GLY A 376 1.11 4.50 -10.90
N GLU A 377 0.06 4.09 -10.20
CA GLU A 377 -1.25 3.77 -10.76
C GLU A 377 -2.37 4.39 -9.91
N LEU A 378 -3.64 4.13 -10.27
CA LEU A 378 -4.79 4.60 -9.51
C LEU A 378 -5.85 3.50 -9.39
N VAL A 379 -5.65 2.64 -8.38
CA VAL A 379 -6.41 1.40 -8.08
C VAL A 379 -6.17 0.98 -6.62
N VAL A 380 -7.08 0.20 -6.03
CA VAL A 380 -6.82 -0.48 -4.74
C VAL A 380 -6.64 -1.98 -4.98
N THR A 381 -5.50 -2.52 -4.58
CA THR A 381 -5.21 -3.95 -4.69
C THR A 381 -5.45 -4.67 -3.38
N TYR A 382 -5.84 -5.93 -3.46
CA TYR A 382 -6.09 -6.76 -2.28
C TYR A 382 -5.54 -8.19 -2.44
N PRO A 383 -5.21 -8.87 -1.33
CA PRO A 383 -4.61 -10.21 -1.34
C PRO A 383 -5.38 -11.27 -2.14
N TYR A 384 -4.71 -12.35 -2.57
CA TYR A 384 -3.25 -12.51 -2.53
C TYR A 384 -2.56 -11.72 -3.64
N ASP A 385 -1.33 -11.28 -3.37
CA ASP A 385 -0.44 -10.67 -4.36
C ASP A 385 0.40 -11.70 -5.13
N MET A 386 0.62 -12.89 -4.54
CA MET A 386 1.37 -13.97 -5.18
C MET A 386 0.47 -15.02 -5.83
N THR A 387 0.80 -15.46 -7.05
CA THR A 387 0.11 -16.57 -7.75
C THR A 387 0.58 -17.93 -7.25
N ARG A 388 -0.28 -18.95 -7.38
CA ARG A 388 0.01 -20.30 -6.87
C ARG A 388 1.14 -21.01 -7.61
N ASP A 389 1.16 -20.90 -8.94
CA ASP A 389 2.06 -21.64 -9.83
C ASP A 389 3.10 -20.73 -10.51
N TRP A 390 3.45 -19.59 -9.88
CA TRP A 390 4.33 -18.57 -10.46
C TRP A 390 3.84 -18.00 -11.80
N ALA A 391 2.55 -18.16 -12.12
CA ALA A 391 1.91 -17.51 -13.26
C ALA A 391 2.15 -15.98 -13.16
N PRO A 392 2.44 -15.28 -14.27
CA PRO A 392 2.62 -13.82 -14.23
C PRO A 392 1.40 -13.07 -13.72
N ARG A 393 0.20 -13.60 -14.04
CA ARG A 393 -1.09 -13.08 -13.61
C ARG A 393 -2.09 -14.23 -13.43
N GLU A 394 -2.77 -14.27 -12.30
CA GLU A 394 -3.88 -15.19 -12.04
C GLU A 394 -4.68 -14.70 -10.83
N HIS A 395 -6.01 -14.66 -10.94
CA HIS A 395 -6.88 -14.35 -9.81
C HIS A 395 -6.70 -15.38 -8.69
N THR A 396 -6.07 -14.95 -7.60
CA THR A 396 -5.67 -15.81 -6.48
C THR A 396 -6.34 -15.34 -5.18
N PRO A 397 -7.57 -15.80 -4.90
CA PRO A 397 -8.38 -15.28 -3.82
C PRO A 397 -7.95 -15.79 -2.43
N THR A 398 -8.19 -14.97 -1.40
CA THR A 398 -8.11 -15.40 0.00
C THR A 398 -9.42 -16.00 0.49
N ALA A 399 -9.40 -16.67 1.65
CA ALA A 399 -10.63 -17.12 2.32
C ALA A 399 -11.56 -15.94 2.70
N ASP A 400 -11.00 -14.74 2.88
CA ASP A 400 -11.72 -13.51 3.22
C ASP A 400 -11.94 -12.57 2.00
N GLU A 401 -11.87 -13.09 0.77
CA GLU A 401 -11.97 -12.27 -0.46
C GLU A 401 -13.17 -11.32 -0.44
N SER A 402 -14.34 -11.80 0.00
CA SER A 402 -15.55 -10.96 0.03
C SER A 402 -15.40 -9.72 0.90
N PHE A 403 -14.64 -9.79 2.00
CA PHE A 403 -14.39 -8.66 2.88
C PHE A 403 -13.25 -7.78 2.34
N PHE A 404 -12.21 -8.37 1.76
CA PHE A 404 -11.16 -7.60 1.08
C PHE A 404 -11.69 -6.75 -0.07
N ARG A 405 -12.59 -7.31 -0.90
CA ARG A 405 -13.27 -6.56 -1.95
C ARG A 405 -14.10 -5.41 -1.39
N TRP A 406 -14.76 -5.60 -0.23
CA TRP A 406 -15.45 -4.52 0.47
C TRP A 406 -14.49 -3.41 0.90
N LEU A 407 -13.41 -3.76 1.62
CA LEU A 407 -12.39 -2.80 2.06
C LEU A 407 -11.80 -2.00 0.89
N ALA A 408 -11.43 -2.69 -0.19
CA ALA A 408 -10.89 -2.05 -1.38
C ALA A 408 -11.91 -1.10 -2.03
N THR A 409 -13.18 -1.52 -2.11
CA THR A 409 -14.27 -0.71 -2.68
C THR A 409 -14.52 0.54 -1.84
N VAL A 410 -14.45 0.45 -0.52
CA VAL A 410 -14.67 1.60 0.38
C VAL A 410 -13.70 2.74 0.05
N TYR A 411 -12.41 2.43 -0.08
CA TYR A 411 -11.43 3.46 -0.43
C TYR A 411 -11.65 3.96 -1.87
N ALA A 412 -11.78 3.03 -2.82
CA ALA A 412 -11.81 3.32 -4.25
C ALA A 412 -13.04 4.13 -4.70
N SER A 413 -14.21 3.83 -4.14
CA SER A 413 -15.47 4.51 -4.45
C SER A 413 -15.59 5.90 -3.82
N THR A 414 -14.83 6.15 -2.76
CA THR A 414 -14.83 7.42 -2.01
C THR A 414 -13.80 8.40 -2.55
N ASN A 415 -12.76 7.92 -3.25
CA ASN A 415 -11.73 8.77 -3.83
C ASN A 415 -12.28 9.48 -5.08
N GLN A 416 -12.17 10.81 -5.12
CA GLN A 416 -12.82 11.64 -6.14
C GLN A 416 -12.32 11.36 -7.57
N VAL A 417 -11.02 11.08 -7.73
CA VAL A 417 -10.42 10.83 -9.04
C VAL A 417 -10.58 9.37 -9.42
N MET A 418 -10.38 8.44 -8.49
CA MET A 418 -10.46 7.00 -8.75
C MET A 418 -11.88 6.58 -9.14
N SER A 419 -12.90 7.12 -8.46
CA SER A 419 -14.32 6.85 -8.74
C SER A 419 -14.88 7.55 -9.99
N ASN A 420 -14.13 8.48 -10.59
CA ASN A 420 -14.59 9.24 -11.74
C ASN A 420 -14.66 8.35 -13.01
N PRO A 421 -15.85 8.14 -13.61
CA PRO A 421 -16.01 7.30 -14.79
C PRO A 421 -15.41 7.91 -16.07
N ASP A 422 -15.18 9.22 -16.09
CA ASP A 422 -14.62 9.96 -17.23
C ASP A 422 -13.08 10.07 -17.17
N ARG A 423 -12.43 9.46 -16.15
CA ARG A 423 -10.97 9.49 -16.02
C ARG A 423 -10.31 8.65 -17.12
N ARG A 424 -9.15 9.09 -17.62
CA ARG A 424 -8.31 8.24 -18.48
C ARG A 424 -7.44 7.29 -17.64
N PRO A 425 -7.04 6.13 -18.19
CA PRO A 425 -6.00 5.30 -17.58
C PRO A 425 -4.69 6.04 -17.37
N CYS A 426 -3.92 5.65 -16.33
CA CYS A 426 -2.58 6.18 -16.11
C CYS A 426 -1.66 5.79 -17.27
N HIS A 427 -1.45 4.48 -17.45
CA HIS A 427 -0.52 3.94 -18.44
C HIS A 427 -1.24 3.11 -19.50
N ASN A 428 -1.37 1.81 -19.29
CA ASN A 428 -1.86 0.86 -20.29
C ASN A 428 -3.11 0.09 -19.83
N LYS A 429 -3.30 -0.10 -18.52
CA LYS A 429 -4.41 -0.86 -17.94
C LYS A 429 -5.55 0.04 -17.49
N ASP A 430 -6.76 -0.32 -17.85
CA ASP A 430 -7.99 0.41 -17.50
C ASP A 430 -8.70 -0.26 -16.32
N PHE A 431 -8.42 0.23 -15.11
CA PHE A 431 -8.97 -0.32 -13.87
C PHE A 431 -10.44 0.01 -13.62
N LEU A 432 -11.05 0.94 -14.38
CA LEU A 432 -12.50 1.20 -14.29
C LEU A 432 -13.30 -0.06 -14.61
N ARG A 433 -12.79 -0.92 -15.49
CA ARG A 433 -13.40 -2.22 -15.86
C ARG A 433 -13.47 -3.20 -14.69
N TYR A 434 -12.69 -2.96 -13.65
CA TYR A 434 -12.62 -3.75 -12.43
C TYR A 434 -13.21 -3.00 -11.22
N ASN A 435 -13.99 -1.95 -11.46
CA ASN A 435 -14.52 -1.05 -10.41
C ASN A 435 -13.40 -0.44 -9.54
N ASN A 436 -12.22 -0.23 -10.13
CA ASN A 436 -11.04 0.35 -9.47
C ASN A 436 -10.48 -0.46 -8.30
N ILE A 437 -10.82 -1.75 -8.23
CA ILE A 437 -10.23 -2.72 -7.32
C ILE A 437 -9.69 -3.91 -8.09
N ILE A 438 -8.64 -4.56 -7.64
CA ILE A 438 -8.12 -5.76 -8.29
C ILE A 438 -7.44 -6.69 -7.29
N ASN A 439 -7.53 -8.00 -7.49
CA ASN A 439 -6.67 -8.93 -6.76
C ASN A 439 -5.22 -8.69 -7.17
N GLY A 440 -4.28 -8.66 -6.22
CA GLY A 440 -2.88 -8.35 -6.50
C GLY A 440 -2.29 -9.26 -7.56
N ALA A 441 -2.44 -10.57 -7.38
CA ALA A 441 -1.89 -11.56 -8.30
C ALA A 441 -2.59 -11.57 -9.69
N ASP A 442 -3.85 -11.12 -9.80
CA ASP A 442 -4.53 -10.88 -11.07
C ASP A 442 -3.98 -9.66 -11.83
N TRP A 443 -3.42 -8.68 -11.10
CA TRP A 443 -2.70 -7.57 -11.72
C TRP A 443 -1.29 -7.96 -12.13
N HIS A 444 -0.48 -8.42 -11.18
CA HIS A 444 0.86 -8.95 -11.40
C HIS A 444 1.33 -9.73 -10.16
N ASN A 445 2.07 -10.82 -10.38
CA ASN A 445 2.60 -11.66 -9.31
C ASN A 445 3.69 -10.94 -8.49
N VAL A 446 3.46 -10.73 -7.18
CA VAL A 446 4.40 -10.10 -6.25
C VAL A 446 4.66 -11.04 -5.05
N PRO A 447 5.68 -11.92 -5.13
CA PRO A 447 6.10 -12.72 -3.99
C PRO A 447 6.80 -11.86 -2.92
N GLY A 448 6.56 -12.18 -1.65
CA GLY A 448 7.18 -11.47 -0.52
C GLY A 448 6.61 -10.06 -0.27
N SER A 449 5.33 -9.85 -0.59
CA SER A 449 4.62 -8.59 -0.33
C SER A 449 4.27 -8.40 1.15
N MET A 450 4.14 -7.15 1.57
CA MET A 450 3.71 -6.82 2.94
C MET A 450 2.24 -7.20 3.21
N ASN A 451 1.39 -7.13 2.18
CA ASN A 451 -0.02 -7.48 2.29
C ASN A 451 -0.20 -8.95 2.69
N ASP A 452 0.38 -9.84 1.88
CA ASP A 452 0.24 -11.28 2.07
C ASP A 452 0.92 -11.71 3.37
N PHE A 453 2.07 -11.13 3.69
CA PHE A 453 2.71 -11.32 4.98
C PHE A 453 1.79 -10.94 6.14
N SER A 454 1.14 -9.77 6.08
CA SER A 454 0.28 -9.30 7.16
C SER A 454 -0.91 -10.25 7.40
N TYR A 455 -1.52 -10.74 6.32
CA TYR A 455 -2.65 -11.67 6.38
C TYR A 455 -2.24 -13.10 6.79
N LEU A 456 -1.05 -13.55 6.42
CA LEU A 456 -0.56 -14.91 6.69
C LEU A 456 0.24 -15.04 8.00
N HIS A 457 0.66 -13.93 8.59
CA HIS A 457 1.44 -13.93 9.83
C HIS A 457 0.65 -13.40 11.03
N THR A 458 -0.37 -12.56 10.81
CA THR A 458 -1.03 -11.80 11.87
C THR A 458 -2.55 -11.80 11.68
N ASN A 459 -3.29 -11.15 12.58
CA ASN A 459 -4.74 -10.94 12.41
C ASN A 459 -5.10 -9.82 11.39
N CYS A 460 -4.10 -9.17 10.80
CA CYS A 460 -4.28 -7.96 10.00
C CYS A 460 -4.79 -8.26 8.59
N PHE A 461 -5.79 -7.50 8.18
CA PHE A 461 -6.25 -7.41 6.80
C PHE A 461 -5.61 -6.16 6.19
N GLU A 462 -4.63 -6.37 5.29
CA GLU A 462 -3.95 -5.26 4.62
C GLU A 462 -4.30 -5.18 3.14
N VAL A 463 -4.50 -3.95 2.63
CA VAL A 463 -4.65 -3.64 1.21
C VAL A 463 -3.56 -2.67 0.75
N THR A 464 -3.25 -2.67 -0.55
CA THR A 464 -2.40 -1.64 -1.16
C THR A 464 -3.26 -0.62 -1.89
N VAL A 465 -3.00 0.65 -1.65
CA VAL A 465 -3.68 1.76 -2.34
C VAL A 465 -2.68 2.47 -3.24
N GLU A 466 -2.91 2.41 -4.55
CA GLU A 466 -2.19 3.21 -5.54
C GLU A 466 -2.90 4.56 -5.68
N LEU A 467 -2.24 5.63 -5.22
CA LEU A 467 -2.88 6.92 -4.96
C LEU A 467 -2.91 7.87 -6.16
N SER A 468 -1.96 7.74 -7.09
CA SER A 468 -1.75 8.69 -8.19
C SER A 468 -0.93 8.08 -9.32
N CYS A 469 -1.18 8.52 -10.56
CA CYS A 469 -0.39 8.12 -11.73
C CYS A 469 1.06 8.63 -11.65
N ASP A 470 1.22 9.85 -11.13
CA ASP A 470 2.52 10.45 -10.82
C ASP A 470 3.00 9.91 -9.47
N LYS A 471 4.18 9.29 -9.43
CA LYS A 471 4.74 8.73 -8.20
C LYS A 471 5.16 9.81 -7.22
N PHE A 472 5.64 10.94 -7.73
CA PHE A 472 6.17 12.05 -6.95
C PHE A 472 5.55 13.35 -7.46
N PRO A 473 4.24 13.58 -7.22
CA PRO A 473 3.54 14.75 -7.75
C PRO A 473 4.18 16.05 -7.25
N HIS A 474 4.17 17.09 -8.08
CA HIS A 474 4.73 18.39 -7.68
C HIS A 474 4.00 18.97 -6.46
N ALA A 475 4.71 19.75 -5.63
CA ALA A 475 4.17 20.32 -4.39
C ALA A 475 2.87 21.14 -4.59
N SER A 476 2.69 21.76 -5.78
CA SER A 476 1.47 22.50 -6.13
C SER A 476 0.22 21.63 -6.31
N GLU A 477 0.38 20.32 -6.41
CA GLU A 477 -0.72 19.35 -6.60
C GLU A 477 -1.13 18.70 -5.28
N LEU A 478 -0.30 18.76 -4.23
CA LEU A 478 -0.61 18.17 -2.92
C LEU A 478 -1.95 18.63 -2.31
N PRO A 479 -2.37 19.91 -2.39
CA PRO A 479 -3.67 20.32 -1.83
C PRO A 479 -4.87 19.63 -2.51
N VAL A 480 -4.81 19.41 -3.83
CA VAL A 480 -5.90 18.71 -4.53
C VAL A 480 -5.85 17.21 -4.26
N GLU A 481 -4.65 16.63 -4.16
CA GLU A 481 -4.51 15.23 -3.81
C GLU A 481 -4.99 14.92 -2.38
N TRP A 482 -4.82 15.86 -1.45
CA TRP A 482 -5.43 15.78 -0.13
C TRP A 482 -6.96 15.75 -0.23
N GLU A 483 -7.59 16.66 -0.97
CA GLU A 483 -9.05 16.65 -1.14
C GLU A 483 -9.56 15.37 -1.84
N ASN A 484 -8.78 14.81 -2.77
CA ASN A 484 -9.10 13.55 -3.45
C ASN A 484 -9.14 12.35 -2.49
N ASN A 485 -8.29 12.35 -1.44
CA ASN A 485 -8.03 11.20 -0.58
C ASN A 485 -8.54 11.35 0.86
N ARG A 486 -8.77 12.57 1.37
CA ARG A 486 -9.14 12.84 2.78
C ARG A 486 -10.30 11.97 3.24
N GLU A 487 -11.40 11.95 2.48
CA GLU A 487 -12.58 11.18 2.84
C GLU A 487 -12.31 9.67 2.77
N SER A 488 -11.60 9.19 1.74
CA SER A 488 -11.21 7.78 1.63
C SER A 488 -10.36 7.30 2.81
N LEU A 489 -9.40 8.12 3.26
CA LEU A 489 -8.56 7.81 4.41
C LEU A 489 -9.39 7.68 5.69
N LEU A 490 -10.33 8.59 5.94
CA LEU A 490 -11.19 8.56 7.12
C LEU A 490 -12.16 7.37 7.09
N VAL A 491 -12.90 7.18 5.99
CA VAL A 491 -13.89 6.10 5.88
C VAL A 491 -13.21 4.72 5.92
N TYR A 492 -12.02 4.59 5.33
CA TYR A 492 -11.27 3.34 5.41
C TYR A 492 -10.85 3.01 6.86
N MET A 493 -10.35 3.99 7.63
CA MET A 493 -10.06 3.80 9.06
C MET A 493 -11.29 3.34 9.83
N GLU A 494 -12.45 3.93 9.56
CA GLU A 494 -13.72 3.56 10.20
C GLU A 494 -14.13 2.10 9.94
N GLN A 495 -13.59 1.43 8.92
CA GLN A 495 -13.90 0.02 8.65
C GLN A 495 -13.34 -0.94 9.70
N VAL A 496 -12.39 -0.52 10.55
CA VAL A 496 -11.90 -1.30 11.69
C VAL A 496 -13.01 -1.64 12.70
N HIS A 497 -14.11 -0.87 12.68
CA HIS A 497 -15.28 -1.08 13.53
C HIS A 497 -16.34 -2.02 12.94
N ARG A 498 -16.05 -2.75 11.86
CA ARG A 498 -17.00 -3.72 11.27
C ARG A 498 -16.78 -5.14 11.77
N GLY A 499 -17.77 -5.99 11.52
CA GLY A 499 -17.73 -7.41 11.88
C GLY A 499 -18.12 -7.66 13.33
N ILE A 500 -17.37 -8.52 14.02
CA ILE A 500 -17.58 -8.86 15.42
C ILE A 500 -16.34 -8.55 16.24
N LYS A 501 -16.52 -8.16 17.50
CA LYS A 501 -15.44 -8.08 18.49
C LYS A 501 -15.89 -8.68 19.81
N GLY A 502 -14.95 -9.03 20.69
CA GLY A 502 -15.31 -9.52 22.02
C GLY A 502 -14.11 -9.97 22.81
N VAL A 503 -14.36 -10.57 23.96
CA VAL A 503 -13.31 -11.06 24.87
C VAL A 503 -13.51 -12.54 25.17
N VAL A 504 -12.45 -13.33 25.03
CA VAL A 504 -12.38 -14.73 25.44
C VAL A 504 -11.89 -14.78 26.90
N ARG A 505 -12.74 -15.25 27.81
CA ARG A 505 -12.47 -15.29 29.26
C ARG A 505 -12.47 -16.71 29.81
N ASP A 506 -11.67 -16.94 30.85
CA ASP A 506 -11.79 -18.12 31.71
C ASP A 506 -13.11 -18.02 32.49
N LYS A 507 -13.95 -19.06 32.42
CA LYS A 507 -15.27 -19.08 33.06
C LYS A 507 -15.22 -19.01 34.59
N ASP A 508 -14.15 -19.48 35.21
CA ASP A 508 -14.01 -19.54 36.66
C ASP A 508 -13.33 -18.27 37.22
N THR A 509 -12.36 -17.69 36.50
CA THR A 509 -11.60 -16.52 36.97
C THR A 509 -11.99 -15.19 36.31
N GLU A 510 -12.80 -15.23 35.24
CA GLU A 510 -13.14 -14.09 34.36
C GLU A 510 -11.92 -13.37 33.74
N ALA A 511 -10.73 -13.93 33.86
CA ALA A 511 -9.51 -13.40 33.27
C ALA A 511 -9.51 -13.64 31.75
N GLY A 512 -8.97 -12.68 30.99
CA GLY A 512 -8.73 -12.82 29.56
C GLY A 512 -7.84 -14.02 29.24
N ILE A 513 -8.15 -14.73 28.15
CA ILE A 513 -7.35 -15.83 27.63
C ILE A 513 -6.67 -15.35 26.37
N ALA A 514 -5.38 -15.04 26.47
CA ALA A 514 -4.55 -14.70 25.32
C ALA A 514 -4.37 -15.91 24.38
N ASP A 515 -4.13 -15.61 23.10
CA ASP A 515 -3.84 -16.58 22.06
C ASP A 515 -4.94 -17.64 21.83
N ALA A 516 -6.15 -17.37 22.32
CA ALA A 516 -7.32 -18.18 21.96
C ALA A 516 -7.63 -17.98 20.47
N VAL A 517 -7.94 -19.08 19.78
CA VAL A 517 -8.29 -19.11 18.36
C VAL A 517 -9.79 -18.87 18.20
N ILE A 518 -10.15 -17.94 17.33
CA ILE A 518 -11.52 -17.62 16.94
C ILE A 518 -11.68 -18.08 15.50
N LYS A 519 -12.47 -19.15 15.34
CA LYS A 519 -12.82 -19.74 14.05
C LYS A 519 -14.21 -19.28 13.65
N VAL A 520 -14.37 -18.85 12.40
CA VAL A 520 -15.67 -18.64 11.76
C VAL A 520 -15.93 -19.83 10.85
N ASP A 521 -17.10 -20.45 10.97
CA ASP A 521 -17.46 -21.55 10.08
C ASP A 521 -17.55 -21.04 8.62
N ASP A 522 -17.14 -21.90 7.69
CA ASP A 522 -17.04 -21.63 6.24
C ASP A 522 -16.00 -20.57 5.79
N ILE A 523 -15.21 -20.01 6.71
CA ILE A 523 -14.06 -19.16 6.38
C ILE A 523 -12.78 -19.81 6.87
N ASP A 524 -11.95 -20.30 5.95
CA ASP A 524 -10.69 -20.99 6.24
C ASP A 524 -9.54 -20.00 6.57
N HIS A 525 -9.83 -19.05 7.45
CA HIS A 525 -8.90 -18.10 8.03
C HIS A 525 -9.33 -17.78 9.47
N HIS A 526 -8.50 -18.17 10.43
CA HIS A 526 -8.76 -17.95 11.85
C HIS A 526 -7.98 -16.73 12.36
N ILE A 527 -8.47 -16.14 13.44
CA ILE A 527 -7.74 -15.08 14.17
C ILE A 527 -7.45 -15.53 15.60
N ARG A 528 -6.58 -14.77 16.27
CA ARG A 528 -6.21 -14.99 17.67
C ARG A 528 -6.58 -13.80 18.54
N SER A 529 -6.94 -14.06 19.79
CA SER A 529 -7.10 -13.02 20.81
C SER A 529 -5.74 -12.51 21.31
N VAL A 530 -5.68 -11.24 21.69
CA VAL A 530 -4.47 -10.59 22.18
C VAL A 530 -4.32 -10.76 23.70
N ALA A 531 -3.39 -10.04 24.34
CA ALA A 531 -2.96 -10.29 25.72
C ALA A 531 -4.11 -10.32 26.76
N ASP A 532 -5.12 -9.45 26.60
CA ASP A 532 -6.27 -9.37 27.52
C ASP A 532 -7.46 -10.25 27.08
N GLY A 533 -7.26 -11.10 26.07
CA GLY A 533 -8.25 -12.02 25.53
C GLY A 533 -9.26 -11.40 24.58
N ASP A 534 -9.16 -10.09 24.31
CA ASP A 534 -9.93 -9.40 23.30
C ASP A 534 -9.50 -9.78 21.88
N TYR A 535 -10.47 -9.74 20.98
CA TYR A 535 -10.31 -10.09 19.58
C TYR A 535 -11.28 -9.29 18.71
N TRP A 536 -10.97 -9.19 17.43
CA TRP A 536 -11.79 -8.52 16.43
C TRP A 536 -11.73 -9.31 15.14
N ARG A 537 -12.89 -9.73 14.64
CA ARG A 537 -13.05 -10.49 13.41
C ARG A 537 -13.90 -9.68 12.44
N LEU A 538 -13.22 -9.17 11.42
CA LEU A 538 -13.83 -8.39 10.36
C LEU A 538 -14.64 -9.31 9.43
N LEU A 539 -15.90 -8.93 9.22
CA LEU A 539 -16.88 -9.73 8.49
C LEU A 539 -17.89 -8.81 7.82
N ASN A 540 -18.42 -9.26 6.69
CA ASN A 540 -19.57 -8.62 6.05
C ASN A 540 -20.85 -8.86 6.88
N PRO A 541 -21.93 -8.07 6.68
CA PRO A 541 -23.21 -8.31 7.34
C PRO A 541 -23.74 -9.72 7.07
N GLY A 542 -24.11 -10.43 8.14
CA GLY A 542 -24.45 -11.85 8.05
C GLY A 542 -24.59 -12.52 9.41
N GLU A 543 -25.00 -13.79 9.41
CA GLU A 543 -25.06 -14.64 10.59
C GLU A 543 -23.99 -15.71 10.49
N TYR A 544 -23.16 -15.85 11.52
CA TYR A 544 -21.97 -16.69 11.51
C TYR A 544 -21.95 -17.61 12.73
N GLN A 545 -21.61 -18.88 12.53
CA GLN A 545 -21.22 -19.74 13.65
C GLN A 545 -19.75 -19.53 13.96
N VAL A 546 -19.47 -19.16 15.20
CA VAL A 546 -18.14 -18.78 15.66
C VAL A 546 -17.74 -19.67 16.83
N THR A 547 -16.57 -20.29 16.71
CA THR A 547 -16.00 -21.18 17.72
C THR A 547 -14.74 -20.58 18.30
N ALA A 548 -14.74 -20.33 19.61
CA ALA A 548 -13.54 -19.97 20.36
C ALA A 548 -12.91 -21.22 21.00
N SER A 549 -11.58 -21.34 20.88
CA SER A 549 -10.83 -22.46 21.45
C SER A 549 -9.47 -22.01 21.97
N ALA A 550 -8.96 -22.64 23.02
CA ALA A 550 -7.67 -22.31 23.60
C ALA A 550 -7.03 -23.56 24.22
N GLU A 551 -5.69 -23.63 24.26
CA GLU A 551 -5.01 -24.77 24.86
C GLU A 551 -5.41 -24.95 26.32
N GLY A 552 -5.80 -26.17 26.69
CA GLY A 552 -6.21 -26.50 28.05
C GLY A 552 -7.66 -26.17 28.39
N TYR A 553 -8.45 -25.64 27.45
CA TYR A 553 -9.89 -25.36 27.60
C TYR A 553 -10.76 -26.23 26.67
N PHE A 554 -12.04 -26.38 27.01
CA PHE A 554 -13.03 -26.90 26.08
C PHE A 554 -13.47 -25.78 25.12
N PRO A 555 -13.58 -26.05 23.80
CA PRO A 555 -14.07 -25.07 22.84
C PRO A 555 -15.53 -24.70 23.09
N SER A 556 -15.92 -23.48 22.70
CA SER A 556 -17.29 -23.00 22.79
C SER A 556 -17.70 -22.40 21.45
N THR A 557 -18.85 -22.84 20.94
CA THR A 557 -19.44 -22.34 19.69
C THR A 557 -20.69 -21.53 20.00
N ARG A 558 -20.91 -20.45 19.24
CA ARG A 558 -22.14 -19.64 19.28
C ARG A 558 -22.40 -18.99 17.94
N THR A 559 -23.63 -18.55 17.75
CA THR A 559 -24.02 -17.71 16.62
C THR A 559 -23.72 -16.24 16.93
N CYS A 560 -22.90 -15.58 16.11
CA CYS A 560 -22.67 -14.13 16.15
C CYS A 560 -23.30 -13.51 14.89
N ARG A 561 -24.00 -12.38 15.05
CA ARG A 561 -24.65 -11.69 13.93
C ARG A 561 -23.99 -10.34 13.67
N VAL A 562 -23.53 -10.13 12.44
CA VAL A 562 -22.96 -8.85 11.99
C VAL A 562 -24.07 -8.00 11.40
N MET A 563 -24.25 -6.80 11.92
CA MET A 563 -25.27 -5.86 11.45
C MET A 563 -24.74 -4.98 10.31
N TYR A 564 -25.64 -4.27 9.63
CA TYR A 564 -25.27 -3.30 8.60
C TYR A 564 -24.68 -2.00 9.16
N GLU A 565 -24.93 -1.74 10.45
CA GLU A 565 -24.43 -0.57 11.17
C GLU A 565 -22.89 -0.53 11.22
N HIS A 566 -22.36 0.65 11.46
CA HIS A 566 -20.91 0.90 11.50
C HIS A 566 -20.24 0.49 12.83
N TYR A 567 -20.95 -0.22 13.70
CA TYR A 567 -20.44 -0.67 15.00
C TYR A 567 -20.27 -2.19 15.01
N PRO A 568 -19.22 -2.70 15.67
CA PRO A 568 -18.95 -4.12 15.68
C PRO A 568 -19.89 -4.81 16.66
N THR A 569 -20.41 -5.98 16.29
CA THR A 569 -21.27 -6.74 17.20
C THR A 569 -20.41 -7.42 18.28
N LEU A 570 -20.78 -7.22 19.55
CA LEU A 570 -20.13 -7.90 20.66
C LEU A 570 -20.43 -9.41 20.66
N CYS A 571 -19.38 -10.24 20.67
CA CYS A 571 -19.49 -11.69 20.72
C CYS A 571 -18.47 -12.33 21.70
N ASP A 572 -18.64 -12.11 22.99
CA ASP A 572 -17.74 -12.63 24.04
C ASP A 572 -17.75 -14.15 24.18
N PHE A 573 -16.68 -14.79 24.67
CA PHE A 573 -16.66 -16.22 24.98
C PHE A 573 -16.22 -16.49 26.42
N ARG A 574 -16.80 -17.53 27.04
CA ARG A 574 -16.37 -18.04 28.34
C ARG A 574 -15.98 -19.51 28.23
N LEU A 575 -14.69 -19.79 28.35
CA LEU A 575 -14.15 -21.13 28.17
C LEU A 575 -13.97 -21.83 29.52
N THR A 576 -14.28 -23.13 29.57
CA THR A 576 -14.11 -23.95 30.77
C THR A 576 -12.82 -24.75 30.69
N LYS A 577 -11.97 -24.68 31.72
CA LYS A 577 -10.72 -25.48 31.76
C LYS A 577 -11.00 -26.98 31.72
N THR A 578 -10.17 -27.69 30.96
CA THR A 578 -10.16 -29.15 30.95
C THR A 578 -9.72 -29.71 32.30
N PRO A 579 -10.14 -30.93 32.67
CA PRO A 579 -9.69 -31.57 33.91
C PRO A 579 -8.16 -31.70 34.02
N LYS A 580 -7.48 -31.92 32.88
CA LYS A 580 -6.02 -31.99 32.80
C LYS A 580 -5.37 -30.65 33.15
N GLN A 581 -5.89 -29.56 32.61
CA GLN A 581 -5.36 -28.22 32.89
C GLN A 581 -5.66 -27.79 34.33
N ARG A 582 -6.88 -28.01 34.83
CA ARG A 582 -7.22 -27.76 36.25
C ARG A 582 -6.26 -28.48 37.20
N LEU A 583 -5.91 -29.74 36.89
CA LEU A 583 -4.96 -30.48 37.70
C LEU A 583 -3.54 -29.90 37.65
N LYS A 584 -3.06 -29.48 36.47
CA LYS A 584 -1.77 -28.78 36.32
C LYS A 584 -1.74 -27.50 37.18
N ASP A 585 -2.79 -26.69 37.13
CA ASP A 585 -2.89 -25.44 37.88
C ASP A 585 -2.89 -25.69 39.40
N ILE A 586 -3.63 -26.71 39.86
CA ILE A 586 -3.64 -27.13 41.28
C ILE A 586 -2.23 -27.52 41.72
N LEU A 587 -1.53 -28.35 40.94
CA LEU A 587 -0.18 -28.80 41.25
C LEU A 587 0.83 -27.64 41.26
N ALA A 588 0.72 -26.70 40.30
CA ALA A 588 1.57 -25.52 40.22
C ALA A 588 1.40 -24.59 41.44
N ARG A 589 0.19 -24.52 42.02
CA ARG A 589 -0.10 -23.77 43.25
C ARG A 589 0.22 -24.54 44.54
N GLY A 590 0.90 -25.69 44.46
CA GLY A 590 1.23 -26.53 45.62
C GLY A 590 0.05 -27.32 46.21
N GLY A 591 -1.09 -27.36 45.51
CA GLY A 591 -2.29 -28.08 45.92
C GLY A 591 -2.13 -29.60 45.79
N LYS A 592 -2.80 -30.35 46.67
CA LYS A 592 -2.82 -31.82 46.62
C LYS A 592 -3.85 -32.30 45.60
N ILE A 593 -3.50 -33.33 44.83
CA ILE A 593 -4.41 -33.99 43.88
C ILE A 593 -5.68 -34.45 44.63
N PRO A 594 -6.89 -34.17 44.12
CA PRO A 594 -8.14 -34.65 44.71
C PRO A 594 -8.13 -36.17 44.99
N LYS A 595 -8.62 -36.59 46.17
CA LYS A 595 -8.54 -38.00 46.64
C LYS A 595 -9.21 -39.00 45.70
N ASP A 596 -10.33 -38.61 45.10
CA ASP A 596 -11.09 -39.36 44.09
C ASP A 596 -10.25 -39.61 42.82
N LEU A 597 -9.51 -38.61 42.36
CA LEU A 597 -8.64 -38.72 41.19
C LEU A 597 -7.40 -39.58 41.50
N GLN A 598 -6.83 -39.47 42.70
CA GLN A 598 -5.76 -40.37 43.16
C GLN A 598 -6.20 -41.83 43.16
N LEU A 599 -7.42 -42.12 43.62
CA LEU A 599 -8.01 -43.45 43.61
C LEU A 599 -8.20 -43.99 42.18
N ARG A 600 -8.73 -43.18 41.27
CA ARG A 600 -8.87 -43.54 39.84
C ARG A 600 -7.53 -43.80 39.17
N LEU A 601 -6.53 -42.95 39.39
CA LEU A 601 -5.18 -43.12 38.86
C LEU A 601 -4.52 -44.40 39.39
N ARG A 602 -4.74 -44.74 40.67
CA ARG A 602 -4.27 -45.99 41.28
C ARG A 602 -4.92 -47.22 40.64
N GLN A 603 -6.24 -47.17 40.39
CA GLN A 603 -6.95 -48.24 39.68
C GLN A 603 -6.47 -48.43 38.24
N LEU A 604 -6.24 -47.33 37.51
CA LEU A 604 -5.68 -47.37 36.14
C LEU A 604 -4.27 -47.96 36.12
N ARG A 605 -3.40 -47.56 37.06
CA ARG A 605 -2.06 -48.15 37.21
C ARG A 605 -2.13 -49.65 37.47
N LEU A 606 -2.98 -50.10 38.39
CA LEU A 606 -3.19 -51.53 38.67
C LEU A 606 -3.72 -52.28 37.44
N ARG A 607 -4.62 -51.69 36.67
CA ARG A 607 -5.15 -52.28 35.42
C ARG A 607 -4.06 -52.42 34.37
N LYS A 608 -3.25 -51.37 34.18
CA LYS A 608 -2.10 -51.40 33.24
C LYS A 608 -1.10 -52.47 33.67
N LEU A 609 -0.76 -52.54 34.96
CA LEU A 609 0.14 -53.54 35.52
C LEU A 609 -0.37 -54.96 35.27
N ARG A 610 -1.67 -55.23 35.49
CA ARG A 610 -2.29 -56.53 35.19
C ARG A 610 -2.17 -56.92 33.72
N VAL A 611 -2.33 -55.96 32.80
CA VAL A 611 -2.18 -56.20 31.35
C VAL A 611 -0.72 -56.53 31.02
N THR A 612 0.25 -55.77 31.53
CA THR A 612 1.68 -56.07 31.31
C THR A 612 2.08 -57.41 31.92
N THR A 613 1.64 -57.72 33.14
CA THR A 613 1.90 -59.01 33.78
C THR A 613 1.28 -60.16 33.00
N LYS A 614 0.05 -60.01 32.49
CA LYS A 614 -0.59 -61.01 31.62
C LYS A 614 0.21 -61.25 30.34
N ALA A 615 0.67 -60.19 29.68
CA ALA A 615 1.50 -60.29 28.48
C ALA A 615 2.87 -60.95 28.74
N ILE A 616 3.51 -60.63 29.86
CA ILE A 616 4.77 -61.27 30.29
C ILE A 616 4.55 -62.76 30.56
N ASN A 617 3.47 -63.11 31.27
CA ASN A 617 3.14 -64.50 31.58
C ASN A 617 2.80 -65.31 30.31
N GLN A 618 2.09 -64.72 29.35
CA GLN A 618 1.85 -65.35 28.03
C GLN A 618 3.15 -65.57 27.25
N ARG A 619 4.08 -64.61 27.26
CA ARG A 619 5.41 -64.78 26.64
C ARG A 619 6.23 -65.88 27.32
N ARG A 620 6.19 -65.97 28.64
CA ARG A 620 6.86 -67.03 29.41
C ARG A 620 6.26 -68.41 29.12
N ALA A 621 4.93 -68.52 29.05
CA ALA A 621 4.25 -69.76 28.69
C ALA A 621 4.59 -70.21 27.25
N ALA A 622 4.61 -69.28 26.29
CA ALA A 622 5.01 -69.57 24.91
C ALA A 622 6.49 -70.00 24.80
N ALA A 623 7.39 -69.40 25.59
CA ALA A 623 8.79 -69.79 25.65
C ALA A 623 8.99 -71.17 26.30
N ALA A 624 8.21 -71.51 27.33
CA ALA A 624 8.21 -72.82 27.96
C ALA A 624 7.67 -73.91 27.02
N ALA A 625 6.58 -73.64 26.30
CA ALA A 625 6.04 -74.54 25.28
C ALA A 625 7.05 -74.79 24.14
N ARG A 626 7.75 -73.74 23.68
CA ARG A 626 8.82 -73.86 22.67
C ARG A 626 10.03 -74.68 23.15
N ARG A 627 10.35 -74.65 24.45
CA ARG A 627 11.39 -75.50 25.05
C ARG A 627 10.94 -76.96 25.14
N ALA A 628 9.68 -77.21 25.49
CA ALA A 628 9.12 -78.56 25.54
C ALA A 628 9.08 -79.24 24.15
N THR A 629 8.83 -78.49 23.08
CA THR A 629 8.85 -79.01 21.69
C THR A 629 10.25 -79.19 21.09
N ARG A 630 11.31 -78.69 21.74
CA ARG A 630 12.71 -78.83 21.27
C ARG A 630 13.50 -79.92 22.00
N GLY A 631 12.90 -80.56 23.01
CA GLY A 631 13.50 -81.65 23.78
C GLY A 631 12.80 -83.00 23.58
N ALA A 632 12.01 -83.15 22.52
CA ALA A 632 11.36 -84.39 22.09
C ALA A 632 11.88 -84.81 20.72
#